data_AF-A0A955FQG6-F1
#
_entry.id   AF-A0A955FQG6-F1
#
_cell.length_a   1.000
_cell.length_b   1.000
_cell.length_c   1.000
_cell.angle_alpha   90.00
_cell.angle_beta   90.00
_cell.angle_gamma   90.00
#
_symmetry.space_group_name_H-M   'P 1'
#
loop_
_entity.id
_entity.type
_entity.pdbx_description
1 polymer ?
#
loop_
_entity_poly.entity_id
_entity_poly.type
_entity_poly.pdbx_seq_one_letter_code
_entity_poly.pdbx_strand_id
1 'polypeptide(L)'
;MARTHFSGPLVTTNYGTVTQATNKGTAVTLNTAAGAITMNNAALAAGAEVAFSVVNSKCKATDVIVAMHSSGGTAGAYLVNTVAASDGGFGIVVSNASAGSLSEAIVISFVILGVSA
;
A
#
# COMPACT_ATOMS: atom_id res chain seq x y z
N MET A 1 32.91 8.71 -3.85
CA MET A 1 31.45 8.93 -3.82
C MET A 1 31.07 9.41 -2.43
N ALA A 2 30.38 10.55 -2.30
CA ALA A 2 29.95 11.04 -1.00
C ALA A 2 28.81 10.14 -0.49
N ARG A 3 28.96 9.54 0.69
CA ARG A 3 27.86 8.79 1.31
C ARG A 3 26.89 9.80 1.92
N THR A 4 25.68 9.85 1.39
CA THR A 4 24.58 10.59 2.03
C THR A 4 24.04 9.73 3.16
N HIS A 5 24.11 10.22 4.38
CA HIS A 5 23.51 9.61 5.57
C HIS A 5 22.40 10.50 6.09
N PHE A 6 21.29 9.89 6.50
CA PHE A 6 20.22 10.57 7.23
C PHE A 6 20.43 10.32 8.72
N SER A 7 20.64 11.39 9.49
CA SER A 7 20.76 11.31 10.96
C SER A 7 19.41 11.22 11.68
N GLY A 8 18.30 11.33 10.94
CA GLY A 8 16.93 11.23 11.43
C GLY A 8 16.03 10.45 10.47
N PRO A 9 14.75 10.26 10.81
CA PRO A 9 13.81 9.55 9.96
C PRO A 9 13.59 10.29 8.64
N LEU A 10 13.35 9.53 7.56
CA LEU A 10 12.88 10.10 6.30
C LEU A 10 11.45 10.63 6.52
N VAL A 11 11.25 11.93 6.32
CA VAL A 11 9.92 12.56 6.42
C VAL A 11 9.47 12.99 5.03
N THR A 12 8.31 12.51 4.60
CA THR A 12 7.66 13.01 3.39
C THR A 12 6.70 14.14 3.75
N THR A 13 6.65 15.19 2.94
CA THR A 13 5.87 16.41 3.23
C THR A 13 4.47 16.40 2.64
N ASN A 14 4.12 15.37 1.86
CA ASN A 14 2.83 15.22 1.20
C ASN A 14 2.24 13.84 1.55
N TYR A 15 1.61 13.76 2.71
CA TYR A 15 0.88 12.60 3.19
C TYR A 15 -0.60 12.77 2.89
N GLY A 16 -1.24 11.75 2.33
CA GLY A 16 -2.68 11.77 2.09
C GLY A 16 -3.36 10.48 2.48
N THR A 17 -4.69 10.50 2.50
CA THR A 17 -5.51 9.32 2.82
C THR A 17 -6.59 9.10 1.78
N VAL A 18 -6.96 7.85 1.57
CA VAL A 18 -8.06 7.46 0.65
C VAL A 18 -8.75 6.21 1.17
N THR A 19 -10.04 6.05 0.88
CA THR A 19 -10.82 4.85 1.25
C THR A 19 -11.35 4.17 -0.03
N GLN A 20 -11.27 2.85 -0.11
CA GLN A 20 -11.86 2.07 -1.21
C GLN A 20 -13.39 2.11 -1.15
N ALA A 21 -14.03 2.33 -2.31
CA ALA A 21 -15.48 2.50 -2.37
C ALA A 21 -16.25 1.17 -2.39
N THR A 22 -15.94 0.26 -3.32
CA THR A 22 -16.85 -0.84 -3.68
C THR A 22 -16.46 -2.19 -3.08
N ASN A 23 -15.22 -2.61 -3.23
CA ASN A 23 -14.72 -3.91 -2.76
C ASN A 23 -13.19 -3.86 -2.56
N LYS A 24 -12.60 -4.93 -2.01
CA LYS A 24 -11.16 -5.00 -1.70
C LYS A 24 -10.25 -4.91 -2.94
N GLY A 25 -10.77 -5.20 -4.14
CA GLY A 25 -10.05 -5.06 -5.41
C GLY A 25 -10.22 -3.71 -6.10
N THR A 26 -10.98 -2.79 -5.50
CA THR A 26 -11.27 -1.49 -6.11
C THR A 26 -10.02 -0.62 -6.13
N ALA A 27 -9.68 -0.11 -7.31
CA ALA A 27 -8.58 0.82 -7.48
C ALA A 27 -8.80 2.11 -6.67
N VAL A 28 -7.71 2.72 -6.22
CA VAL A 28 -7.73 4.02 -5.54
C VAL A 28 -6.83 5.02 -6.27
N THR A 29 -7.15 6.31 -6.17
CA THR A 29 -6.28 7.39 -6.66
C THR A 29 -5.81 8.21 -5.46
N LEU A 30 -4.49 8.30 -5.29
CA LEU A 30 -3.88 9.10 -4.24
C LEU A 30 -2.51 9.58 -4.71
N ASN A 31 -2.42 10.83 -5.12
CA ASN A 31 -1.24 11.43 -5.77
C ASN A 31 -0.24 12.02 -4.76
N THR A 32 0.22 11.19 -3.81
CA THR A 32 1.08 11.59 -2.70
C THR A 32 2.31 10.67 -2.56
N ALA A 33 3.43 11.18 -2.03
CA ALA A 33 4.65 10.38 -1.90
C ALA A 33 4.56 9.35 -0.75
N ALA A 34 3.70 9.60 0.22
CA ALA A 34 3.29 8.64 1.24
C ALA A 34 1.79 8.79 1.49
N GLY A 35 1.19 7.78 2.09
CA GLY A 35 -0.21 7.86 2.47
C GLY A 35 -0.74 6.63 3.16
N ALA A 36 -2.03 6.69 3.52
CA ALA A 36 -2.78 5.56 4.04
C ALA A 36 -4.02 5.28 3.19
N ILE A 37 -4.25 4.01 2.94
CA ILE A 37 -5.39 3.49 2.19
C ILE A 37 -6.24 2.66 3.15
N THR A 38 -7.46 3.11 3.44
CA THR A 38 -8.44 2.29 4.14
C THR A 38 -9.11 1.37 3.12
N MET A 39 -8.89 0.06 3.25
CA MET A 39 -9.52 -0.92 2.38
C MET A 39 -11.01 -1.04 2.66
N ASN A 40 -11.75 -1.53 1.67
CA ASN A 40 -13.12 -1.94 1.85
C ASN A 40 -13.21 -3.21 2.72
N ASN A 41 -14.36 -3.43 3.37
CA ASN A 41 -14.61 -4.53 4.30
C ASN A 41 -15.27 -5.78 3.65
N ALA A 42 -15.32 -5.88 2.32
CA ALA A 42 -15.83 -7.06 1.62
C ALA A 42 -15.07 -8.33 2.01
N ALA A 43 -15.76 -9.47 2.11
CA ALA A 43 -15.14 -10.71 2.55
C ALA A 43 -13.94 -11.13 1.68
N LEU A 44 -12.84 -11.50 2.32
CA LEU A 44 -11.70 -12.18 1.73
C LEU A 44 -11.59 -13.57 2.35
N ALA A 45 -11.79 -14.60 1.53
CA ALA A 45 -11.78 -15.99 2.00
C ALA A 45 -10.40 -16.40 2.56
N ALA A 46 -10.38 -17.46 3.37
CA ALA A 46 -9.14 -18.00 3.94
C ALA A 46 -8.15 -18.38 2.83
N GLY A 47 -6.89 -17.96 2.97
CA GLY A 47 -5.84 -18.20 1.97
C GLY A 47 -6.02 -17.48 0.64
N ALA A 48 -7.08 -16.68 0.48
CA ALA A 48 -7.33 -15.94 -0.75
C ALA A 48 -6.52 -14.64 -0.80
N GLU A 49 -6.27 -14.19 -2.02
CA GLU A 49 -5.58 -12.93 -2.30
C GLU A 49 -6.48 -12.00 -3.11
N VAL A 50 -6.29 -10.71 -2.92
CA VAL A 50 -6.93 -9.68 -3.71
C VAL A 50 -5.90 -8.62 -4.08
N ALA A 51 -5.94 -8.17 -5.33
CA ALA A 51 -5.07 -7.13 -5.84
C ALA A 51 -5.88 -5.89 -6.22
N PHE A 52 -5.29 -4.71 -6.03
CA PHE A 52 -5.83 -3.46 -6.54
C PHE A 52 -4.71 -2.51 -6.96
N SER A 53 -5.00 -1.62 -7.91
CA SER A 53 -4.06 -0.59 -8.36
C SER A 53 -4.20 0.70 -7.54
N VAL A 54 -3.07 1.31 -7.21
CA VAL A 54 -2.96 2.66 -6.68
C VAL A 54 -2.48 3.57 -7.80
N VAL A 55 -3.38 4.42 -8.30
CA VAL A 55 -3.05 5.47 -9.27
C VAL A 55 -2.39 6.63 -8.53
N ASN A 56 -1.12 6.88 -8.84
CA ASN A 56 -0.29 7.86 -8.16
C ASN A 56 0.80 8.43 -9.09
N SER A 57 0.59 9.66 -9.55
CA SER A 57 1.51 10.42 -10.41
C SER A 57 2.90 10.71 -9.81
N LYS A 58 3.11 10.45 -8.51
CA LYS A 58 4.43 10.57 -7.88
C LYS A 58 5.29 9.32 -8.06
N CYS A 59 4.70 8.19 -8.45
CA CYS A 59 5.42 6.94 -8.66
C CYS A 59 6.06 6.89 -10.05
N LYS A 60 7.31 6.45 -10.10
CA LYS A 60 8.06 6.07 -11.28
C LYS A 60 8.35 4.58 -11.29
N ALA A 61 8.59 4.03 -12.48
CA ALA A 61 8.91 2.62 -12.64
C ALA A 61 10.20 2.18 -11.92
N THR A 62 11.10 3.11 -11.60
CA THR A 62 12.36 2.84 -10.88
C THR A 62 12.20 2.88 -9.36
N ASP A 63 11.07 3.37 -8.85
CA ASP A 63 10.90 3.58 -7.42
C ASP A 63 10.69 2.28 -6.65
N VAL A 64 11.07 2.29 -5.37
CA VAL A 64 10.77 1.22 -4.44
C VAL A 64 9.60 1.63 -3.56
N ILE A 65 8.54 0.84 -3.58
CA ILE A 65 7.32 1.13 -2.82
C ILE A 65 7.31 0.20 -1.62
N VAL A 66 7.32 0.80 -0.43
CA VAL A 66 7.17 0.08 0.83
C VAL A 66 5.76 0.31 1.32
N ALA A 67 4.99 -0.77 1.50
CA ALA A 67 3.67 -0.71 2.09
C ALA A 67 3.50 -1.77 3.19
N MET A 68 2.66 -1.48 4.17
CA MET A 68 2.38 -2.41 5.27
C MET A 68 0.96 -2.28 5.78
N HIS A 69 0.45 -3.35 6.38
CA HIS A 69 -0.75 -3.33 7.21
C HIS A 69 -0.48 -2.51 8.48
N SER A 70 -1.01 -1.29 8.54
CA SER A 70 -0.72 -0.34 9.63
C SER A 70 -1.70 -0.38 10.78
N SER A 71 -2.98 -0.63 10.51
CA SER A 71 -4.01 -0.75 11.55
C SER A 71 -5.29 -1.41 11.03
N GLY A 72 -6.26 -1.60 11.94
CA GLY A 72 -7.52 -2.29 11.67
C GLY A 72 -7.34 -3.80 11.55
N GLY A 73 -8.39 -4.58 11.79
CA GLY A 73 -8.34 -6.05 11.70
C GLY A 73 -7.34 -6.72 12.63
N THR A 74 -7.17 -8.03 12.46
CA THR A 74 -6.21 -8.83 13.25
C THR A 74 -4.79 -8.67 12.72
N ALA A 75 -3.85 -8.29 13.59
CA ALA A 75 -2.44 -8.18 13.24
C ALA A 75 -1.88 -9.53 12.74
N GLY A 76 -1.16 -9.50 11.62
CA GLY A 76 -0.59 -10.70 10.99
C GLY A 76 -1.57 -11.55 10.19
N ALA A 77 -2.88 -11.25 10.21
CA ALA A 77 -3.87 -11.97 9.42
C ALA A 77 -3.93 -11.48 7.95
N TYR A 78 -3.46 -10.26 7.70
CA TYR A 78 -3.37 -9.66 6.37
C TYR A 78 -1.90 -9.43 6.00
N LEU A 79 -1.44 -10.10 4.94
CA LEU A 79 -0.11 -9.89 4.39
C LEU A 79 -0.22 -8.91 3.22
N VAL A 80 0.58 -7.85 3.24
CA VAL A 80 0.55 -6.79 2.23
C VAL A 80 1.84 -6.86 1.42
N ASN A 81 1.72 -6.98 0.10
CA ASN A 81 2.85 -6.96 -0.82
C ASN A 81 2.64 -5.89 -1.90
N THR A 82 3.70 -5.16 -2.23
CA THR A 82 3.71 -4.17 -3.32
C THR A 82 4.21 -4.83 -4.60
N VAL A 83 3.56 -4.55 -5.72
CA VAL A 83 3.89 -5.15 -7.02
C VAL A 83 3.81 -4.11 -8.13
N ALA A 84 4.49 -4.39 -9.25
CA ALA A 84 4.33 -3.66 -10.51
C ALA A 84 4.42 -2.12 -10.37
N ALA A 85 5.51 -1.61 -9.79
CA ALA A 85 5.80 -0.18 -9.84
C ALA A 85 5.91 0.28 -11.30
N SER A 86 5.22 1.36 -11.64
CA SER A 86 5.14 1.88 -12.99
C SER A 86 4.99 3.39 -12.95
N ASP A 87 5.26 4.05 -14.07
CA ASP A 87 5.01 5.48 -14.17
C ASP A 87 3.52 5.77 -13.96
N GLY A 88 3.23 6.49 -12.87
CA GLY A 88 1.86 6.87 -12.50
C GLY A 88 1.13 5.89 -11.59
N GLY A 89 1.77 4.83 -11.07
CA GLY A 89 1.15 4.00 -10.06
C GLY A 89 1.84 2.68 -9.74
N PHE A 90 1.23 1.93 -8.83
CA PHE A 90 1.71 0.61 -8.39
C PHE A 90 0.54 -0.28 -7.99
N GLY A 91 0.76 -1.58 -7.89
CA GLY A 91 -0.19 -2.55 -7.38
C GLY A 91 0.05 -2.87 -5.90
N ILE A 92 -1.03 -3.19 -5.18
CA ILE A 92 -0.99 -3.81 -3.87
C ILE A 92 -1.71 -5.15 -3.96
N VAL A 93 -1.08 -6.19 -3.44
CA VAL A 93 -1.68 -7.50 -3.18
C VAL A 93 -1.87 -7.65 -1.68
N VAL A 94 -3.05 -8.10 -1.27
CA VAL A 94 -3.37 -8.42 0.12
C VAL A 94 -3.82 -9.88 0.20
N SER A 95 -3.11 -10.66 1.02
CA SER A 95 -3.41 -12.07 1.26
C SER A 95 -4.02 -12.26 2.65
N ASN A 96 -5.09 -13.04 2.75
CA ASN A 96 -5.63 -13.49 4.04
C ASN A 96 -4.84 -14.73 4.51
N ALA A 97 -3.97 -14.55 5.49
CA ALA A 97 -3.12 -15.60 6.06
C ALA A 97 -3.77 -16.35 7.23
N SER A 98 -5.06 -16.15 7.48
CA SER A 98 -5.80 -16.85 8.52
C SER A 98 -6.52 -18.11 7.98
N ALA A 99 -7.13 -18.88 8.89
CA ALA A 99 -7.95 -20.04 8.56
C ALA A 99 -9.44 -19.70 8.31
N GLY A 100 -9.84 -18.43 8.38
CA GLY A 100 -11.24 -17.99 8.26
C GLY A 100 -11.45 -16.92 7.20
N SER A 101 -12.71 -16.69 6.82
CA SER A 101 -13.07 -15.53 6.02
C SER A 101 -12.96 -14.27 6.87
N LEU A 102 -12.32 -13.24 6.33
CA LEU A 102 -12.08 -11.98 7.01
C LEU A 102 -12.75 -10.81 6.27
N SER A 103 -13.32 -9.87 7.01
CA SER A 103 -14.15 -8.78 6.48
C SER A 103 -13.83 -7.44 7.17
N GLU A 104 -12.60 -7.26 7.64
CA GLU A 104 -12.17 -6.02 8.27
C GLU A 104 -11.68 -5.01 7.22
N ALA A 105 -11.98 -3.74 7.47
CA ALA A 105 -11.39 -2.62 6.74
C ALA A 105 -10.01 -2.31 7.33
N ILE A 106 -8.97 -2.99 6.82
CA ILE A 106 -7.59 -2.70 7.22
C ILE A 106 -7.12 -1.37 6.63
N VAL A 107 -6.17 -0.73 7.29
CA VAL A 107 -5.45 0.43 6.77
C VAL A 107 -4.07 -0.02 6.30
N ILE A 108 -3.71 0.38 5.08
CA ILE A 108 -2.41 0.13 4.48
C ILE A 108 -1.68 1.46 4.36
N SER A 109 -0.55 1.60 5.05
CA SER A 109 0.32 2.76 4.86
C SER A 109 1.38 2.45 3.82
N PHE A 110 1.73 3.42 2.98
CA PHE A 110 2.80 3.30 2.00
C PHE A 110 3.72 4.53 1.97
N VAL A 111 4.94 4.32 1.49
CA VAL A 111 5.89 5.36 1.11
C VAL A 111 6.58 4.98 -0.21
N ILE A 112 6.75 5.97 -1.09
CA ILE A 112 7.50 5.86 -2.35
C ILE A 112 8.93 6.33 -2.07
N LEU A 113 9.89 5.43 -2.27
CA LEU A 113 11.31 5.72 -2.18
C LEU A 113 11.85 5.90 -3.59
N GLY A 114 12.14 7.15 -3.94
CA GLY A 114 12.63 7.51 -5.27
C GLY A 114 14.04 6.97 -5.53
N VAL A 115 14.25 6.38 -6.71
CA VAL A 115 15.57 5.92 -7.15
C VAL A 115 15.98 6.70 -8.39
N SER A 116 17.08 7.45 -8.30
CA SER A 116 17.74 8.06 -9.45
C SER A 116 18.70 7.07 -10.08
N ALA A 117 18.60 6.85 -11.40
CA ALA A 117 19.58 6.11 -12.17
C ALA A 117 20.92 6.87 -12.26
#